data_AF-A0AAV4D064-F1
#
_entry.id   AF-A0AAV4D064-F1
#
_cell.length_a   1.000
_cell.length_b   1.000
_cell.length_c   1.000
_cell.angle_alpha   90.00
_cell.angle_beta   90.00
_cell.angle_gamma   90.00
#
_symmetry.space_group_name_H-M   'P 1'
#
loop_
_entity.id
_entity.type
_entity.pdbx_description
1 polymer ?
#
loop_
_entity_poly.entity_id
_entity_poly.type
_entity_poly.pdbx_seq_one_letter_code
_entity_poly.pdbx_strand_id
1 'polypeptide(L)'
;MFSLVSPWKTDDNIYLLFYFVHLLRSIRNNRLTEKTGEITFDHNGEEHTAKWQQIRQLQKCEDGQLCTMSRLTYQAANPKPIERQRVELCLKVFCNETKEAMIEHPELRKENVDGTVLFLEKVITFFKIMNVKSLYEDQKQNDPLRAAISSPHDKQLQILTDFAHFADKLKGFQRKRIKKLTVDTATAIHHTCLGVVEMTRSLLHENQFVLLGKFTTDPLEKAFGKLRQGSGGTYFINVQQILEKVNMMNTKLAFRMDLDVSDLSTESGHVCEKCVVHWTHEMCEMVEELPNMEHSVKDDSVCEKVCRNSLSEIFMDISQYYGFKMDKHHCFALSNILFNNLRNITNLPSDKEPKQKRC
;
A
#
# COMPACT_ATOMS: atom_id res chain seq x y z
N MET A 1 -26.08 -7.96 -3.74
CA MET A 1 -25.73 -7.57 -5.13
C MET A 1 -25.48 -6.06 -5.13
N PHE A 2 -24.59 -5.51 -5.97
CA PHE A 2 -24.38 -4.05 -6.02
C PHE A 2 -25.55 -3.35 -6.71
N SER A 3 -25.98 -2.20 -6.17
CA SER A 3 -27.10 -1.42 -6.70
C SER A 3 -26.76 -0.80 -8.05
N LEU A 4 -27.72 -0.71 -8.97
CA LEU A 4 -27.57 0.05 -10.22
C LEU A 4 -27.48 1.58 -9.97
N VAL A 5 -28.02 2.05 -8.85
CA VAL A 5 -28.04 3.48 -8.48
C VAL A 5 -26.79 3.86 -7.69
N SER A 6 -26.37 2.98 -6.77
CA SER A 6 -25.13 3.12 -5.98
C SER A 6 -24.24 1.92 -6.23
N PRO A 7 -23.54 1.84 -7.38
CA PRO A 7 -22.73 0.67 -7.76
C PRO A 7 -21.52 0.41 -6.85
N TRP A 8 -21.22 1.33 -5.93
CA TRP A 8 -20.21 1.17 -4.89
C TRP A 8 -20.75 0.57 -3.59
N LYS A 9 -22.06 0.33 -3.47
CA LYS A 9 -22.71 -0.16 -2.24
C LYS A 9 -23.66 -1.32 -2.50
N THR A 10 -23.66 -2.31 -1.60
CA THR A 10 -24.69 -3.35 -1.52
C THR A 10 -25.72 -3.03 -0.45
N ASP A 11 -26.86 -3.73 -0.50
CA ASP A 11 -27.92 -3.63 0.52
C ASP A 11 -27.41 -4.02 1.91
N ASP A 12 -26.47 -4.98 1.97
CA ASP A 12 -25.81 -5.45 3.21
C ASP A 12 -24.67 -4.50 3.69
N ASN A 13 -24.63 -3.25 3.23
CA ASN A 13 -23.60 -2.26 3.57
C ASN A 13 -22.15 -2.71 3.25
N ILE A 14 -21.96 -3.50 2.20
CA ILE A 14 -20.63 -3.79 1.66
C ILE A 14 -20.26 -2.72 0.64
N TYR A 15 -19.09 -2.13 0.79
CA TYR A 15 -18.60 -1.05 -0.06
C TYR A 15 -17.48 -1.53 -0.99
N LEU A 16 -17.62 -1.26 -2.29
CA LEU A 16 -16.59 -1.54 -3.28
C LEU A 16 -15.62 -0.36 -3.38
N LEU A 17 -14.39 -0.55 -2.90
CA LEU A 17 -13.35 0.47 -2.93
C LEU A 17 -12.18 0.02 -3.82
N PHE A 18 -11.79 0.87 -4.75
CA PHE A 18 -10.52 0.73 -5.46
C PHE A 18 -9.39 1.35 -4.65
N TYR A 19 -8.23 0.68 -4.62
CA TYR A 19 -7.07 1.14 -3.89
C TYR A 19 -6.57 2.50 -4.41
N PHE A 20 -6.68 3.52 -3.55
CA PHE A 20 -6.50 4.94 -3.92
C PHE A 20 -5.08 5.29 -4.40
N VAL A 21 -4.05 4.57 -3.96
CA VAL A 21 -2.68 4.76 -4.46
C VAL A 21 -2.55 4.31 -5.92
N HIS A 22 -3.24 3.23 -6.30
CA HIS A 22 -3.33 2.80 -7.70
C HIS A 22 -4.17 3.78 -8.52
N LEU A 23 -5.21 4.38 -7.95
CA LEU A 23 -5.95 5.48 -8.60
C LEU A 23 -5.03 6.68 -8.88
N LEU A 24 -4.19 7.08 -7.92
CA LEU A 24 -3.21 8.16 -8.11
C LEU A 24 -2.24 7.84 -9.26
N ARG A 25 -1.72 6.60 -9.31
CA ARG A 25 -0.89 6.12 -10.43
C ARG A 25 -1.64 6.17 -11.76
N SER A 26 -2.91 5.76 -11.76
CA SER A 26 -3.76 5.79 -12.95
C SER A 26 -3.95 7.22 -13.44
N ILE A 27 -4.20 8.20 -12.57
CA ILE A 27 -4.29 9.62 -12.94
C ILE A 27 -3.02 10.08 -13.66
N ARG A 28 -1.84 9.81 -13.09
CA ARG A 28 -0.54 10.14 -13.73
C ARG A 28 -0.39 9.46 -15.09
N ASN A 29 -0.61 8.15 -15.13
CA ASN A 29 -0.38 7.35 -16.33
C ASN A 29 -1.36 7.73 -17.45
N ASN A 30 -2.58 8.15 -17.11
CA ASN A 30 -3.54 8.68 -18.07
C ASN A 30 -2.99 9.94 -18.74
N ARG A 31 -2.45 10.89 -17.98
CA ARG A 31 -1.83 12.11 -18.53
C ARG A 31 -0.64 11.81 -19.44
N LEU A 32 0.18 10.83 -19.07
CA LEU A 32 1.37 10.44 -19.84
C LEU A 32 1.04 9.73 -21.17
N THR A 33 -0.12 9.07 -21.24
CA THR A 33 -0.53 8.28 -22.41
C THR A 33 -1.59 8.97 -23.26
N GLU A 34 -2.17 10.07 -22.76
CA GLU A 34 -3.06 10.93 -23.53
C GLU A 34 -2.23 11.61 -24.63
N LYS A 35 -2.78 11.69 -25.85
CA LYS A 35 -2.00 12.04 -27.04
C LYS A 35 -1.46 13.47 -27.01
N THR A 36 -2.22 14.39 -26.43
CA THR A 36 -1.84 15.81 -26.30
C THR A 36 -1.01 16.06 -25.03
N GLY A 37 -1.06 15.15 -24.05
CA GLY A 37 -0.47 15.35 -22.73
C GLY A 37 -1.23 16.38 -21.89
N GLU A 38 -2.47 16.69 -22.27
CA GLU A 38 -3.32 17.69 -21.63
C GLU A 38 -4.56 17.03 -21.01
N ILE A 39 -5.15 17.68 -20.01
CA ILE A 39 -6.49 17.37 -19.50
C ILE A 39 -7.27 18.68 -19.40
N THR A 40 -8.47 18.72 -19.98
CA THR A 40 -9.40 19.86 -19.87
C THR A 40 -10.50 19.55 -18.86
N PHE A 41 -10.74 20.50 -17.97
CA PHE A 41 -11.73 20.37 -16.91
C PHE A 41 -12.40 21.71 -16.60
N ASP A 42 -13.65 21.62 -16.16
CA ASP A 42 -14.42 22.74 -15.65
C ASP A 42 -14.11 22.94 -14.15
N HIS A 43 -13.87 24.19 -13.76
CA HIS A 43 -13.84 24.61 -12.37
C HIS A 43 -14.55 25.94 -12.23
N ASN A 44 -15.59 25.98 -11.40
CA ASN A 44 -16.41 27.18 -11.15
C ASN A 44 -16.99 27.83 -12.42
N GLY A 45 -17.28 27.04 -13.45
CA GLY A 45 -17.84 27.53 -14.72
C GLY A 45 -16.79 27.94 -15.76
N GLU A 46 -15.49 27.88 -15.42
CA GLU A 46 -14.39 28.17 -16.32
C GLU A 46 -13.66 26.90 -16.77
N GLU A 47 -13.32 26.83 -18.06
CA GLU A 47 -12.54 25.72 -18.60
C GLU A 47 -11.04 25.95 -18.36
N HIS A 48 -10.41 25.02 -17.66
CA HIS A 48 -8.98 25.01 -17.43
C HIS A 48 -8.32 23.82 -18.13
N THR A 49 -7.04 23.99 -18.50
CA THR A 49 -6.23 22.94 -19.12
C THR A 49 -4.99 22.66 -18.29
N ALA A 50 -4.84 21.42 -17.82
CA ALA A 50 -3.63 20.94 -17.16
C ALA A 50 -2.68 20.25 -18.15
N LYS A 51 -1.47 20.78 -18.32
CA LYS A 51 -0.49 20.33 -19.31
C LYS A 51 0.66 19.57 -18.63
N TRP A 52 0.94 18.35 -19.06
CA TRP A 52 2.06 17.58 -18.53
C TRP A 52 3.42 18.20 -18.92
N GLN A 53 3.45 18.92 -20.04
CA GLN A 53 4.66 19.61 -20.51
C GLN A 53 5.18 20.64 -19.49
N GLN A 54 4.30 21.31 -18.75
CA GLN A 54 4.70 22.27 -17.71
C GLN A 54 5.43 21.60 -16.54
N ILE A 55 5.06 20.36 -16.19
CA ILE A 55 5.79 19.56 -15.19
C ILE A 55 7.18 19.16 -15.71
N ARG A 56 7.29 18.80 -17.00
CA ARG A 56 8.59 18.51 -17.62
C ARG A 56 9.47 19.75 -17.68
N GLN A 57 8.88 20.91 -17.92
CA GLN A 57 9.59 22.18 -17.95
C GLN A 57 10.10 22.57 -16.58
N LEU A 58 9.28 22.46 -15.52
CA LEU A 58 9.74 22.66 -14.15
C LEU A 58 10.97 21.78 -13.85
N GLN A 59 10.86 20.48 -14.14
CA GLN A 59 11.98 19.56 -13.93
C GLN A 59 13.22 19.95 -14.73
N LYS A 60 13.07 20.43 -15.96
CA LYS A 60 14.18 20.88 -16.81
C LYS A 60 14.81 22.17 -16.28
N CYS A 61 14.02 23.10 -15.78
CA CYS A 61 14.52 24.35 -15.18
C CYS A 61 15.37 24.08 -13.92
N GLU A 62 14.99 23.06 -13.15
CA GLU A 62 15.71 22.63 -11.95
C GLU A 62 16.87 21.66 -12.23
N ASP A 63 16.99 21.15 -13.46
CA ASP A 63 18.02 20.16 -13.82
C ASP A 63 19.42 20.77 -13.72
N GLY A 64 20.31 20.11 -12.98
CA GLY A 64 21.67 20.60 -12.73
C GLY A 64 21.76 21.77 -11.73
N GLN A 65 20.67 22.20 -11.11
CA GLN A 65 20.72 23.20 -10.04
C GLN A 65 21.15 22.58 -8.70
N LEU A 66 21.89 23.34 -7.90
CA LEU A 66 22.34 22.92 -6.56
C LEU A 66 21.19 22.87 -5.55
N CYS A 67 20.16 23.70 -5.74
CA CYS A 67 18.97 23.74 -4.90
C CYS A 67 17.73 23.71 -5.81
N THR A 68 16.79 22.82 -5.51
CA THR A 68 15.52 22.69 -6.23
C THR A 68 14.36 23.09 -5.32
N MET A 69 13.32 23.69 -5.89
CA MET A 69 12.08 24.03 -5.18
C MET A 69 11.12 22.84 -5.15
N SER A 70 11.21 21.95 -6.13
CA SER A 70 10.40 20.73 -6.22
C SER A 70 11.17 19.47 -5.82
N ARG A 71 10.42 18.37 -5.67
CA ARG A 71 10.98 17.01 -5.50
C ARG A 71 11.04 16.23 -6.81
N LEU A 72 10.77 16.90 -7.95
CA LEU A 72 10.73 16.26 -9.26
C LEU A 72 12.12 15.75 -9.63
N THR A 73 12.14 14.52 -10.12
CA THR A 73 13.30 13.97 -10.81
C THR A 73 12.96 13.79 -12.27
N TYR A 74 13.98 13.65 -13.13
CA TYR A 74 13.77 13.28 -14.52
C TYR A 74 12.85 12.06 -14.68
N GLN A 75 13.05 11.02 -13.85
CA GLN A 75 12.21 9.82 -13.83
C GLN A 75 10.75 10.08 -13.41
N ALA A 76 10.50 11.06 -12.54
CA ALA A 76 9.15 11.42 -12.12
C ALA A 76 8.38 12.14 -13.24
N ALA A 77 9.05 13.03 -13.98
CA ALA A 77 8.46 13.77 -15.10
C ALA A 77 8.41 12.95 -16.41
N ASN A 78 9.34 12.01 -16.60
CA ASN A 78 9.52 11.19 -17.80
C ASN A 78 9.63 9.68 -17.49
N PRO A 79 8.64 9.06 -16.82
CA PRO A 79 8.77 7.67 -16.42
C PRO A 79 8.67 6.70 -17.61
N LYS A 80 9.62 5.76 -17.66
CA LYS A 80 9.57 4.59 -18.56
C LYS A 80 8.44 3.64 -18.16
N PRO A 81 7.97 2.74 -19.05
CA PRO A 81 6.86 1.82 -18.75
C PRO A 81 7.00 1.06 -17.43
N ILE A 82 8.19 0.57 -17.09
CA ILE A 82 8.46 -0.12 -15.81
C ILE A 82 8.38 0.83 -14.60
N GLU A 83 8.84 2.07 -14.75
CA GLU A 83 8.83 3.09 -13.71
C GLU A 83 7.42 3.62 -13.43
N ARG A 84 6.48 3.47 -14.38
CA ARG A 84 5.06 3.80 -14.18
C ARG A 84 4.37 2.96 -13.10
N GLN A 85 4.99 1.89 -12.64
CA GLN A 85 4.51 1.13 -11.49
C GLN A 85 4.95 1.72 -10.14
N ARG A 86 5.99 2.57 -10.12
CA ARG A 86 6.52 3.14 -8.89
C ARG A 86 5.63 4.28 -8.37
N VAL A 87 5.07 4.07 -7.18
CA VAL A 87 4.26 5.06 -6.46
C VAL A 87 5.11 6.25 -6.02
N GLU A 88 6.34 6.01 -5.58
CA GLU A 88 7.27 7.07 -5.14
C GLU A 88 7.46 8.16 -6.20
N LEU A 89 7.63 7.78 -7.46
CA LEU A 89 7.75 8.73 -8.57
C LEU A 89 6.45 9.50 -8.82
N CYS A 90 5.31 8.89 -8.50
CA CYS A 90 4.00 9.56 -8.57
C CYS A 90 3.87 10.62 -7.50
N LEU A 91 4.28 10.31 -6.27
CA LEU A 91 4.24 11.22 -5.13
C LEU A 91 5.18 12.41 -5.28
N LYS A 92 6.30 12.26 -6.01
CA LYS A 92 7.17 13.39 -6.37
C LYS A 92 6.49 14.40 -7.30
N VAL A 93 5.50 13.96 -8.09
CA VAL A 93 4.71 14.85 -8.96
C VAL A 93 3.56 15.47 -8.16
N PHE A 94 2.80 14.66 -7.45
CA PHE A 94 1.64 15.09 -6.66
C PHE A 94 2.06 15.38 -5.21
N CYS A 95 2.82 16.45 -5.00
CA CYS A 95 3.17 16.96 -3.69
C CYS A 95 3.09 18.49 -3.64
N ASN A 96 2.98 19.05 -2.42
CA ASN A 96 2.85 20.49 -2.22
C ASN A 96 4.05 21.21 -2.83
N GLU A 97 5.26 20.73 -2.59
CA GLU A 97 6.51 21.33 -3.06
C GLU A 97 6.53 21.49 -4.59
N THR A 98 6.09 20.48 -5.34
CA THR A 98 5.99 20.56 -6.80
C THR A 98 4.92 21.56 -7.25
N LYS A 99 3.78 21.61 -6.55
CA LYS A 99 2.72 22.59 -6.84
C LYS A 99 3.19 24.03 -6.55
N GLU A 100 3.78 24.27 -5.38
CA GLU A 100 4.31 25.60 -5.01
C GLU A 100 5.46 26.02 -5.93
N ALA A 101 6.35 25.09 -6.30
CA ALA A 101 7.40 25.36 -7.28
C ALA A 101 6.84 25.77 -8.65
N MET A 102 5.70 25.22 -9.09
CA MET A 102 5.07 25.68 -10.33
C MET A 102 4.58 27.14 -10.25
N ILE A 103 4.19 27.62 -9.07
CA ILE A 103 3.71 28.98 -8.85
C ILE A 103 4.89 29.96 -8.76
N GLU A 104 5.90 29.60 -7.97
CA GLU A 104 6.98 30.52 -7.58
C GLU A 104 8.16 30.53 -8.56
N HIS A 105 8.35 29.48 -9.36
CA HIS A 105 9.52 29.38 -10.22
C HIS A 105 9.53 30.49 -11.29
N PRO A 106 10.59 31.34 -11.37
CA PRO A 106 10.59 32.55 -12.20
C PRO A 106 10.31 32.31 -13.68
N GLU A 107 10.81 31.20 -14.24
CA GLU A 107 10.58 30.85 -15.64
C GLU A 107 9.16 30.39 -15.95
N LEU A 108 8.47 29.78 -14.98
CA LEU A 108 7.09 29.30 -15.15
C LEU A 108 6.06 30.34 -14.80
N ARG A 109 6.40 31.31 -13.93
CA ARG A 109 5.53 32.44 -13.59
C ARG A 109 5.15 33.30 -14.81
N LYS A 110 5.96 33.26 -15.88
CA LYS A 110 5.67 33.92 -17.16
C LYS A 110 4.66 33.14 -18.02
N GLU A 111 4.45 31.86 -17.72
CA GLU A 111 3.50 31.00 -18.42
C GLU A 111 2.18 30.90 -17.66
N ASN A 112 1.07 30.68 -18.38
CA ASN A 112 -0.19 30.35 -17.74
C ASN A 112 -0.16 28.90 -17.26
N VAL A 113 0.17 28.71 -15.98
CA VAL A 113 0.24 27.41 -15.30
C VAL A 113 -0.99 27.10 -14.44
N ASP A 114 -1.95 28.03 -14.35
CA ASP A 114 -3.08 28.00 -13.41
C ASP A 114 -3.88 26.69 -13.51
N GLY A 115 -4.15 26.23 -14.73
CA GLY A 115 -4.86 24.98 -14.95
C GLY A 115 -4.11 23.75 -14.43
N THR A 116 -2.78 23.71 -14.54
CA THR A 116 -1.99 22.59 -14.01
C THR A 116 -1.88 22.66 -12.50
N VAL A 117 -1.66 23.86 -11.93
CA VAL A 117 -1.61 24.07 -10.48
C VAL A 117 -2.92 23.67 -9.82
N LEU A 118 -4.06 24.11 -10.37
CA LEU A 118 -5.38 23.77 -9.88
C LEU A 118 -5.67 22.26 -9.96
N PHE A 119 -5.22 21.60 -11.04
CA PHE A 119 -5.34 20.14 -11.15
C PHE A 119 -4.48 19.42 -10.10
N LEU A 120 -3.23 19.85 -9.90
CA LEU A 120 -2.35 19.29 -8.88
C LEU A 120 -2.97 19.45 -7.48
N GLU A 121 -3.48 20.64 -7.16
CA GLU A 121 -4.15 20.94 -5.89
C GLU A 121 -5.29 19.97 -5.60
N LYS A 122 -6.20 19.75 -6.57
CA LYS A 122 -7.31 18.79 -6.41
C LYS A 122 -6.83 17.36 -6.13
N VAL A 123 -5.83 16.89 -6.88
CA VAL A 123 -5.31 15.51 -6.73
C VAL A 123 -4.51 15.35 -5.43
N ILE A 124 -3.72 16.35 -5.05
CA ILE A 124 -2.96 16.38 -3.79
C ILE A 124 -3.92 16.36 -2.61
N THR A 125 -4.93 17.22 -2.63
CA THR A 125 -5.93 17.32 -1.56
C THR A 125 -6.71 16.02 -1.39
N PHE A 126 -7.17 15.40 -2.50
CA PHE A 126 -7.73 14.05 -2.47
C PHE A 126 -6.80 13.05 -1.78
N PHE A 127 -5.53 13.02 -2.17
CA PHE A 127 -4.58 12.05 -1.63
C PHE A 127 -4.26 12.28 -0.15
N LYS A 128 -4.18 13.55 0.30
CA LYS A 128 -3.95 13.91 1.70
C LYS A 128 -5.04 13.35 2.61
N ILE A 129 -6.32 13.55 2.22
CA ILE A 129 -7.49 13.07 2.97
C ILE A 129 -7.53 11.54 2.99
N MET A 130 -7.33 10.90 1.84
CA MET A 130 -7.41 9.43 1.73
C MET A 130 -6.27 8.71 2.46
N ASN A 131 -5.10 9.33 2.61
CA ASN A 131 -3.89 8.69 3.14
C ASN A 131 -3.65 8.99 4.64
N VAL A 132 -4.70 9.24 5.42
CA VAL A 132 -4.62 9.44 6.87
C VAL A 132 -4.52 8.09 7.59
N LYS A 133 -3.34 7.77 8.12
CA LYS A 133 -3.03 6.47 8.75
C LYS A 133 -3.00 6.50 10.28
N SER A 134 -3.06 7.67 10.90
CA SER A 134 -3.00 7.87 12.35
C SER A 134 -3.86 9.05 12.80
N LEU A 135 -4.23 9.07 14.09
CA LEU A 135 -5.08 10.11 14.68
C LEU A 135 -4.47 11.52 14.67
N TYR A 136 -3.14 11.60 14.67
CA TYR A 136 -2.40 12.86 14.86
C TYR A 136 -1.60 13.24 13.60
N GLU A 137 -1.99 12.72 12.44
CA GLU A 137 -1.29 13.00 11.17
C GLU A 137 -1.38 14.48 10.79
N ASP A 138 -2.49 15.15 11.13
CA ASP A 138 -2.67 16.59 10.99
C ASP A 138 -1.68 17.41 11.80
N GLN A 139 -1.47 17.04 13.07
CA GLN A 139 -0.52 17.71 13.95
C GLN A 139 0.92 17.49 13.48
N LYS A 140 1.24 16.24 13.13
CA LYS A 140 2.57 15.85 12.65
C LYS A 140 2.96 16.58 11.35
N GLN A 141 2.00 16.75 10.45
CA GLN A 141 2.23 17.38 9.13
C GLN A 141 1.87 18.86 9.11
N ASN A 142 1.32 19.39 10.22
CA ASN A 142 0.73 20.72 10.31
C ASN A 142 -0.28 20.99 9.17
N ASP A 143 -1.19 20.04 8.92
CA ASP A 143 -2.14 20.07 7.80
C ASP A 143 -3.53 19.56 8.25
N PRO A 144 -4.51 20.46 8.47
CA PRO A 144 -5.86 20.07 8.93
C PRO A 144 -6.61 19.11 7.99
N LEU A 145 -6.24 19.05 6.70
CA LEU A 145 -6.85 18.11 5.75
C LEU A 145 -6.42 16.67 5.99
N ARG A 146 -5.47 16.43 6.90
CA ARG A 146 -4.98 15.11 7.30
C ARG A 146 -5.50 14.68 8.67
N ALA A 147 -6.49 15.37 9.22
CA ALA A 147 -7.10 14.99 10.50
C ALA A 147 -7.95 13.73 10.33
N ALA A 148 -8.01 12.90 11.37
CA ALA A 148 -8.94 11.78 11.39
C ALA A 148 -10.39 12.28 11.28
N ILE A 149 -11.20 11.62 10.46
CA ILE A 149 -12.58 12.04 10.25
C ILE A 149 -13.39 11.62 11.47
N SER A 150 -13.99 12.58 12.15
CA SER A 150 -14.75 12.37 13.40
C SER A 150 -16.20 12.82 13.31
N SER A 151 -16.62 13.39 12.17
CA SER A 151 -17.98 13.86 11.95
C SER A 151 -18.53 13.38 10.60
N PRO A 152 -19.79 12.92 10.53
CA PRO A 152 -20.46 12.58 9.26
C PRO A 152 -20.58 13.76 8.28
N HIS A 153 -20.40 14.98 8.77
CA HIS A 153 -20.49 16.24 8.04
C HIS A 153 -19.13 16.94 7.92
N ASP A 154 -18.03 16.20 8.08
CA ASP A 154 -16.69 16.76 7.95
C ASP A 154 -16.47 17.34 6.55
N LYS A 155 -15.77 18.49 6.49
CA LYS A 155 -15.41 19.16 5.24
C LYS A 155 -14.60 18.25 4.32
N GLN A 156 -13.78 17.36 4.90
CA GLN A 156 -13.01 16.37 4.14
C GLN A 156 -13.91 15.47 3.30
N LEU A 157 -15.07 15.06 3.83
CA LEU A 157 -16.03 14.22 3.11
C LEU A 157 -16.66 14.98 1.94
N GLN A 158 -16.97 16.26 2.12
CA GLN A 158 -17.47 17.11 1.04
C GLN A 158 -16.43 17.26 -0.07
N ILE A 159 -15.16 17.48 0.28
CA ILE A 159 -14.06 17.57 -0.68
C ILE A 159 -13.93 16.27 -1.49
N LEU A 160 -14.09 15.10 -0.86
CA LEU A 160 -14.09 13.81 -1.56
C LEU A 160 -15.29 13.67 -2.51
N THR A 161 -16.49 14.11 -2.09
CA THR A 161 -17.68 14.15 -2.96
C THR A 161 -17.46 15.05 -4.16
N ASP A 162 -16.91 16.26 -3.96
CA ASP A 162 -16.60 17.20 -5.04
C ASP A 162 -15.54 16.61 -6.00
N PHE A 163 -14.53 15.91 -5.47
CA PHE A 163 -13.54 15.21 -6.27
C PHE A 163 -14.15 14.04 -7.07
N ALA A 164 -15.14 13.35 -6.51
CA ALA A 164 -15.88 12.30 -7.20
C ALA A 164 -16.61 12.86 -8.44
N HIS A 165 -17.32 13.99 -8.29
CA HIS A 165 -18.02 14.64 -9.40
C HIS A 165 -17.04 15.26 -10.41
N PHE A 166 -15.92 15.79 -9.94
CA PHE A 166 -14.83 16.25 -10.80
C PHE A 166 -14.28 15.11 -11.67
N ALA A 167 -14.06 13.91 -11.09
CA ALA A 167 -13.59 12.75 -11.83
C ALA A 167 -14.61 12.26 -12.88
N ASP A 168 -15.90 12.30 -12.56
CA ASP A 168 -16.95 11.90 -13.51
C ASP A 168 -17.07 12.89 -14.68
N LYS A 169 -16.98 14.19 -14.43
CA LYS A 169 -16.87 15.22 -15.50
C LYS A 169 -15.60 15.07 -16.37
N LEU A 170 -14.58 14.40 -15.85
CA LEU A 170 -13.32 14.10 -16.55
C LEU A 170 -13.35 12.79 -17.34
N LYS A 171 -14.46 12.06 -17.32
CA LYS A 171 -14.63 10.80 -18.04
C LYS A 171 -14.58 11.01 -19.55
N GLY A 172 -13.60 10.40 -20.20
CA GLY A 172 -13.53 10.36 -21.66
C GLY A 172 -14.55 9.38 -22.25
N PHE A 173 -14.80 9.47 -23.56
CA PHE A 173 -15.62 8.48 -24.27
C PHE A 173 -14.80 7.24 -24.63
N GLN A 174 -15.41 6.05 -24.56
CA GLN A 174 -14.75 4.74 -24.75
C GLN A 174 -13.89 4.62 -26.02
N ARG A 175 -14.21 5.36 -27.10
CA ARG A 175 -13.52 5.23 -28.40
C ARG A 175 -12.46 6.29 -28.69
N LYS A 176 -12.49 7.45 -28.00
CA LYS A 176 -11.51 8.53 -28.16
C LYS A 176 -11.31 9.25 -26.83
N ARG A 177 -10.17 9.02 -26.18
CA ARG A 177 -9.70 9.82 -25.06
C ARG A 177 -8.90 10.99 -25.60
N ILE A 178 -9.50 12.18 -25.61
CA ILE A 178 -8.85 13.44 -25.97
C ILE A 178 -9.01 14.37 -24.77
N LYS A 179 -7.90 14.81 -24.18
CA LYS A 179 -7.88 15.72 -23.03
C LYS A 179 -8.72 15.30 -21.81
N LYS A 180 -8.95 13.99 -21.62
CA LYS A 180 -9.81 13.42 -20.56
C LYS A 180 -9.16 12.18 -19.94
N LEU A 181 -9.70 11.67 -18.83
CA LEU A 181 -9.30 10.39 -18.23
C LEU A 181 -9.95 9.21 -18.98
N THR A 182 -9.43 7.99 -18.83
CA THR A 182 -10.17 6.80 -19.29
C THR A 182 -11.46 6.63 -18.50
N VAL A 183 -12.46 6.02 -19.14
CA VAL A 183 -13.74 5.63 -18.53
C VAL A 183 -13.51 4.89 -17.21
N ASP A 184 -12.64 3.89 -17.22
CA ASP A 184 -12.38 3.06 -16.04
C ASP A 184 -11.74 3.85 -14.90
N THR A 185 -10.77 4.73 -15.21
CA THR A 185 -10.10 5.54 -14.17
C THR A 185 -11.06 6.54 -13.54
N ALA A 186 -11.82 7.26 -14.36
CA ALA A 186 -12.82 8.22 -13.88
C ALA A 186 -13.91 7.53 -13.04
N THR A 187 -14.44 6.40 -13.54
CA THR A 187 -15.47 5.63 -12.84
C THR A 187 -14.95 5.05 -11.52
N ALA A 188 -13.74 4.51 -11.50
CA ALA A 188 -13.14 3.96 -10.28
C ALA A 188 -12.90 5.05 -9.23
N ILE A 189 -12.43 6.25 -9.63
CA ILE A 189 -12.30 7.38 -8.70
C ILE A 189 -13.66 7.81 -8.16
N HIS A 190 -14.65 7.96 -9.05
CA HIS A 190 -16.00 8.36 -8.68
C HIS A 190 -16.61 7.38 -7.65
N HIS A 191 -16.58 6.08 -7.95
CA HIS A 191 -17.11 5.03 -7.07
C HIS A 191 -16.35 4.96 -5.75
N THR A 192 -15.01 5.00 -5.75
CA THR A 192 -14.23 4.97 -4.51
C THR A 192 -14.53 6.16 -3.63
N CYS A 193 -14.61 7.37 -4.18
CA CYS A 193 -14.84 8.56 -3.37
C CYS A 193 -16.24 8.55 -2.74
N LEU A 194 -17.29 8.24 -3.52
CA LEU A 194 -18.65 8.15 -2.98
C LEU A 194 -18.81 6.97 -2.01
N GLY A 195 -18.22 5.82 -2.33
CA GLY A 195 -18.19 4.65 -1.47
C GLY A 195 -17.51 4.93 -0.13
N VAL A 196 -16.35 5.60 -0.14
CA VAL A 196 -15.67 6.01 1.10
C VAL A 196 -16.50 6.99 1.90
N VAL A 197 -17.16 7.96 1.26
CA VAL A 197 -17.98 8.94 1.97
C VAL A 197 -19.16 8.27 2.66
N GLU A 198 -19.91 7.42 1.96
CA GLU A 198 -21.03 6.68 2.55
C GLU A 198 -20.59 5.71 3.64
N MET A 199 -19.51 4.95 3.38
CA MET A 199 -18.93 4.03 4.37
C MET A 199 -18.50 4.78 5.63
N THR A 200 -17.81 5.92 5.49
CA THR A 200 -17.33 6.71 6.63
C THR A 200 -18.50 7.22 7.46
N ARG A 201 -19.57 7.73 6.83
CA ARG A 201 -20.78 8.14 7.52
C ARG A 201 -21.41 6.98 8.30
N SER A 202 -21.49 5.80 7.66
CA SER A 202 -22.00 4.59 8.31
C SER A 202 -21.17 4.19 9.54
N LEU A 203 -19.84 4.17 9.41
CA LEU A 203 -18.93 3.76 10.49
C LEU A 203 -18.92 4.73 11.67
N LEU A 204 -19.11 6.02 11.42
CA LEU A 204 -19.14 7.05 12.47
C LEU A 204 -20.38 6.99 13.38
N HIS A 205 -21.39 6.20 13.03
CA HIS A 205 -22.48 5.93 13.97
C HIS A 205 -22.03 5.10 15.17
N GLU A 206 -21.02 4.24 14.99
CA GLU A 206 -20.53 3.30 16.01
C GLU A 206 -19.10 3.62 16.47
N ASN A 207 -18.35 4.41 15.70
CA ASN A 207 -16.94 4.70 15.93
C ASN A 207 -16.71 6.20 16.14
N GLN A 208 -15.78 6.55 17.03
CA GLN A 208 -15.43 7.95 17.30
C GLN A 208 -14.72 8.65 16.13
N PHE A 209 -14.01 7.87 15.30
CA PHE A 209 -13.27 8.39 14.17
C PHE A 209 -13.05 7.30 13.12
N VAL A 210 -12.68 7.71 11.91
CA VAL A 210 -12.33 6.83 10.79
C VAL A 210 -11.00 7.27 10.18
N LEU A 211 -10.09 6.31 9.97
CA LEU A 211 -8.79 6.51 9.35
C LEU A 211 -8.80 5.97 7.92
N LEU A 212 -8.98 6.85 6.93
CA LEU A 212 -9.13 6.43 5.53
C LEU A 212 -7.93 5.66 4.98
N GLY A 213 -6.73 5.98 5.47
CA GLY A 213 -5.48 5.32 5.06
C GLY A 213 -5.35 3.87 5.54
N LYS A 214 -6.33 3.34 6.30
CA LYS A 214 -6.43 1.93 6.67
C LYS A 214 -7.19 1.09 5.63
N PHE A 215 -8.01 1.70 4.77
CA PHE A 215 -8.75 1.01 3.70
C PHE A 215 -7.88 0.87 2.44
N THR A 216 -6.83 0.08 2.56
CA THR A 216 -5.80 -0.10 1.53
C THR A 216 -5.38 -1.56 1.42
N THR A 217 -4.91 -1.97 0.24
CA THR A 217 -4.28 -3.26 0.02
C THR A 217 -2.77 -3.27 0.33
N ASP A 218 -2.21 -2.21 0.92
CA ASP A 218 -0.81 -2.12 1.36
C ASP A 218 -0.37 -3.34 2.20
N PRO A 219 -1.15 -3.80 3.22
CA PRO A 219 -0.75 -4.95 4.02
C PRO A 219 -0.66 -6.24 3.18
N LEU A 220 -1.56 -6.40 2.21
CA LEU A 220 -1.56 -7.54 1.29
C LEU A 220 -0.34 -7.49 0.35
N GLU A 221 -0.03 -6.32 -0.22
CA GLU A 221 1.17 -6.15 -1.06
C GLU A 221 2.46 -6.41 -0.27
N LYS A 222 2.51 -5.99 1.00
CA LYS A 222 3.60 -6.28 1.93
C LYS A 222 3.70 -7.78 2.22
N ALA A 223 2.58 -8.47 2.41
CA ALA A 223 2.54 -9.93 2.59
C ALA A 223 3.10 -10.65 1.36
N PHE A 224 2.71 -10.26 0.14
CA PHE A 224 3.29 -10.80 -1.08
C PHE A 224 4.80 -10.52 -1.20
N GLY A 225 5.26 -9.36 -0.73
CA GLY A 225 6.68 -9.04 -0.62
C GLY A 225 7.43 -9.99 0.32
N LYS A 226 6.88 -10.24 1.51
CA LYS A 226 7.43 -11.20 2.49
C LYS A 226 7.51 -12.61 1.91
N LEU A 227 6.49 -13.06 1.19
CA LEU A 227 6.49 -14.37 0.53
C LEU A 227 7.63 -14.48 -0.49
N ARG A 228 7.77 -13.50 -1.39
CA ARG A 228 8.87 -13.47 -2.38
C ARG A 228 10.24 -13.45 -1.73
N GLN A 229 10.46 -12.59 -0.73
CA GLN A 229 11.72 -12.52 0.00
C GLN A 229 12.04 -13.85 0.71
N GLY A 230 11.03 -14.50 1.26
CA GLY A 230 11.13 -15.81 1.89
C GLY A 230 11.53 -16.95 0.95
N SER A 231 11.32 -16.79 -0.36
CA SER A 231 11.68 -17.76 -1.40
C SER A 231 12.95 -17.35 -2.17
N GLY A 232 13.87 -16.63 -1.53
CA GLY A 232 15.13 -16.21 -2.14
C GLY A 232 15.03 -14.93 -2.97
N GLY A 233 13.95 -14.16 -2.82
CA GLY A 233 13.74 -12.90 -3.54
C GLY A 233 13.31 -13.08 -4.99
N THR A 234 12.87 -14.28 -5.39
CA THR A 234 12.37 -14.55 -6.73
C THR A 234 11.04 -13.83 -6.97
N TYR A 235 10.91 -13.16 -8.13
CA TYR A 235 9.67 -12.47 -8.49
C TYR A 235 8.53 -13.45 -8.77
N PHE A 236 8.86 -14.56 -9.43
CA PHE A 236 7.95 -15.65 -9.73
C PHE A 236 8.14 -16.74 -8.68
N ILE A 237 7.20 -16.82 -7.75
CA ILE A 237 7.09 -17.91 -6.78
C ILE A 237 5.99 -18.87 -7.24
N ASN A 238 6.21 -20.17 -7.04
CA ASN A 238 5.20 -21.18 -7.35
C ASN A 238 4.25 -21.41 -6.17
N VAL A 239 3.14 -22.11 -6.41
CA VAL A 239 2.12 -22.36 -5.39
C VAL A 239 2.68 -23.14 -4.20
N GLN A 240 3.54 -24.14 -4.46
CA GLN A 240 4.17 -24.95 -3.43
C GLN A 240 5.02 -24.09 -2.48
N GLN A 241 5.83 -23.18 -3.01
CA GLN A 241 6.65 -22.24 -2.25
C GLN A 241 5.79 -21.29 -1.40
N ILE A 242 4.62 -20.88 -1.91
CA ILE A 242 3.66 -20.09 -1.14
C ILE A 242 3.13 -20.90 0.04
N LEU A 243 2.65 -22.12 -0.20
CA LEU A 243 2.08 -22.99 0.84
C LEU A 243 3.09 -23.31 1.93
N GLU A 244 4.31 -23.71 1.55
CA GLU A 244 5.40 -23.97 2.49
C GLU A 244 5.71 -22.73 3.33
N LYS A 245 5.74 -21.55 2.71
CA LYS A 245 6.06 -20.32 3.44
C LYS A 245 4.95 -19.89 4.38
N VAL A 246 3.70 -20.03 3.97
CA VAL A 246 2.54 -19.76 4.83
C VAL A 246 2.55 -20.69 6.04
N ASN A 247 2.80 -22.00 5.83
CA ASN A 247 2.93 -22.96 6.92
C ASN A 247 4.05 -22.56 7.89
N MET A 248 5.25 -22.21 7.39
CA MET A 248 6.33 -21.72 8.24
C MET A 248 5.97 -20.45 9.03
N MET A 249 5.21 -19.53 8.41
CA MET A 249 4.75 -18.31 9.09
C MET A 249 3.75 -18.63 10.21
N ASN A 250 2.81 -19.54 9.96
CA ASN A 250 1.83 -20.00 10.93
C ASN A 250 2.50 -20.74 12.10
N THR A 251 3.42 -21.66 11.82
CA THR A 251 4.18 -22.35 12.86
C THR A 251 5.00 -21.38 13.71
N LYS A 252 5.63 -20.37 13.08
CA LYS A 252 6.36 -19.33 13.81
C LYS A 252 5.43 -18.49 14.70
N LEU A 253 4.20 -18.25 14.27
CA LEU A 253 3.20 -17.53 15.05
C LEU A 253 2.75 -18.40 16.24
N ALA A 254 2.43 -19.67 16.01
CA ALA A 254 2.05 -20.62 17.05
C ALA A 254 3.12 -20.74 18.15
N PHE A 255 4.40 -20.88 17.77
CA PHE A 255 5.52 -20.87 18.72
C PHE A 255 5.65 -19.56 19.51
N ARG A 256 5.27 -18.42 18.93
CA ARG A 256 5.34 -17.11 19.62
C ARG A 256 4.16 -16.89 20.55
N MET A 257 3.06 -17.60 20.34
CA MET A 257 1.86 -17.53 21.16
C MET A 257 1.86 -18.59 22.28
N ASP A 258 2.96 -19.33 22.46
CA ASP A 258 3.07 -20.49 23.36
C ASP A 258 1.89 -21.47 23.21
N LEU A 259 1.37 -21.60 21.99
CA LEU A 259 0.35 -22.61 21.70
C LEU A 259 1.03 -23.98 21.71
N ASP A 260 0.56 -24.86 22.60
CA ASP A 260 1.01 -26.24 22.61
C ASP A 260 0.53 -26.92 21.33
N VAL A 261 1.46 -27.17 20.42
CA VAL A 261 1.19 -27.78 19.10
C VAL A 261 0.61 -29.19 19.27
N SER A 262 0.75 -29.80 20.46
CA SER A 262 0.16 -31.09 20.79
C SER A 262 -1.35 -31.06 21.10
N ASP A 263 -1.93 -29.88 21.37
CA ASP A 263 -3.37 -29.70 21.66
C ASP A 263 -4.23 -29.36 20.43
N LEU A 264 -3.61 -29.20 19.25
CA LEU A 264 -4.32 -29.04 17.96
C LEU A 264 -4.90 -30.39 17.49
N SER A 265 -5.78 -30.98 18.31
CA SER A 265 -6.61 -32.10 17.92
C SER A 265 -7.71 -31.61 16.97
N THR A 266 -7.71 -32.14 15.75
CA THR A 266 -8.69 -31.83 14.72
C THR A 266 -10.03 -32.48 15.04
N GLU A 267 -10.88 -31.81 15.82
CA GLU A 267 -12.32 -32.08 15.85
C GLU A 267 -13.06 -30.87 15.28
N SER A 268 -13.27 -30.86 13.95
CA SER A 268 -13.89 -29.75 13.22
C SER A 268 -15.41 -29.89 13.11
N GLY A 269 -16.14 -28.76 13.24
CA GLY A 269 -17.55 -28.61 12.86
C GLY A 269 -17.80 -27.98 11.48
N HIS A 270 -16.77 -27.62 10.70
CA HIS A 270 -16.96 -27.04 9.36
C HIS A 270 -16.00 -27.57 8.30
N VAL A 271 -16.58 -28.06 7.20
CA VAL A 271 -15.90 -28.66 6.06
C VAL A 271 -16.28 -27.87 4.80
N CYS A 272 -15.28 -27.37 4.07
CA CYS A 272 -15.52 -26.79 2.75
C CYS A 272 -15.75 -27.90 1.73
N GLU A 273 -16.97 -28.02 1.20
CA GLU A 273 -17.37 -29.09 0.27
C GLU A 273 -16.61 -29.08 -1.08
N LYS A 274 -15.88 -28.01 -1.42
CA LYS A 274 -15.14 -27.92 -2.69
C LYS A 274 -13.66 -28.25 -2.60
N CYS A 275 -13.02 -28.03 -1.46
CA CYS A 275 -11.58 -28.23 -1.33
C CYS A 275 -11.17 -29.16 -0.17
N VAL A 276 -12.14 -29.67 0.61
CA VAL A 276 -11.92 -30.65 1.69
C VAL A 276 -10.92 -30.16 2.75
N VAL A 277 -10.73 -28.84 2.85
CA VAL A 277 -9.90 -28.23 3.89
C VAL A 277 -10.77 -28.00 5.13
N HIS A 278 -10.31 -28.53 6.26
CA HIS A 278 -10.91 -28.32 7.57
C HIS A 278 -10.36 -27.04 8.18
N TRP A 279 -11.24 -26.11 8.50
CA TRP A 279 -10.89 -24.88 9.21
C TRP A 279 -11.32 -25.04 10.67
N THR A 280 -10.41 -24.84 11.63
CA THR A 280 -10.80 -24.78 13.04
C THR A 280 -11.38 -23.40 13.35
N HIS A 281 -12.21 -23.30 14.40
CA HIS A 281 -12.76 -22.02 14.86
C HIS A 281 -11.64 -21.03 15.21
N GLU A 282 -10.59 -21.53 15.85
CA GLU A 282 -9.39 -20.77 16.23
C GLU A 282 -8.59 -20.30 15.00
N MET A 283 -8.54 -21.09 13.92
CA MET A 283 -7.90 -20.67 12.68
C MET A 283 -8.67 -19.53 12.00
N CYS A 284 -10.00 -19.51 12.11
CA CYS A 284 -10.82 -18.39 11.64
C CYS A 284 -10.58 -17.13 12.50
N GLU A 285 -10.62 -17.27 13.83
CA GLU A 285 -10.35 -16.17 14.77
C GLU A 285 -8.92 -15.61 14.60
N MET A 286 -7.91 -16.47 14.43
CA MET A 286 -6.53 -16.06 14.17
C MET A 286 -6.35 -15.25 12.88
N VAL A 287 -7.12 -15.59 11.83
CA VAL A 287 -7.09 -14.86 10.55
C VAL A 287 -7.76 -13.50 10.67
N GLU A 288 -8.79 -13.39 11.50
CA GLU A 288 -9.51 -12.14 11.77
C GLU A 288 -8.72 -11.20 12.72
N GLU A 289 -8.02 -11.75 13.72
CA GLU A 289 -7.21 -11.02 14.71
C GLU A 289 -5.79 -10.63 14.21
N LEU A 290 -5.35 -11.24 13.10
CA LEU A 290 -4.00 -11.11 12.52
C LEU A 290 -3.49 -9.66 12.36
N PRO A 291 -4.32 -8.66 11.97
CA PRO A 291 -3.90 -7.26 11.89
C PRO A 291 -3.70 -6.57 13.25
N ASN A 292 -4.48 -6.97 14.26
CA ASN A 292 -4.45 -6.38 15.61
C ASN A 292 -3.25 -6.91 16.40
N MET A 293 -2.94 -8.20 16.24
CA MET A 293 -1.83 -8.86 16.95
C MET A 293 -0.44 -8.49 16.41
N GLU A 294 -0.29 -8.00 15.17
CA GLU A 294 1.00 -7.53 14.65
C GLU A 294 1.41 -6.15 15.22
N HIS A 295 0.47 -5.39 15.80
CA HIS A 295 0.74 -4.07 16.40
C HIS A 295 1.17 -4.14 17.88
N SER A 296 0.81 -5.21 18.58
CA SER A 296 1.15 -5.44 19.99
C SER A 296 2.55 -6.04 20.19
N VAL A 297 3.18 -6.57 19.14
CA VAL A 297 4.52 -7.19 19.22
C VAL A 297 5.59 -6.18 18.80
N LYS A 298 5.96 -5.31 19.72
CA LYS A 298 7.28 -4.64 19.77
C LYS A 298 7.89 -4.88 21.16
N ASP A 299 8.77 -5.87 21.28
CA ASP A 299 10.14 -5.70 21.79
C ASP A 299 10.87 -7.04 21.88
N ASP A 300 12.19 -6.97 21.74
CA ASP A 300 13.16 -8.05 21.86
C ASP A 300 13.27 -8.55 23.31
N SER A 301 13.11 -9.85 23.55
CA SER A 301 14.03 -10.65 24.36
C SER A 301 13.53 -12.09 24.46
N VAL A 302 14.41 -13.03 24.11
CA VAL A 302 14.64 -14.37 24.68
C VAL A 302 15.16 -15.24 23.54
N CYS A 303 16.48 -15.41 23.51
CA CYS A 303 17.17 -16.34 22.62
C CYS A 303 17.65 -17.51 23.48
N GLU A 304 16.78 -18.48 23.75
CA GLU A 304 17.21 -19.75 24.32
C GLU A 304 17.87 -20.61 23.24
N LYS A 305 19.05 -21.13 23.57
CA LYS A 305 19.90 -21.89 22.64
C LYS A 305 19.29 -23.26 22.36
N VAL A 306 18.58 -23.39 21.25
CA VAL A 306 18.12 -24.69 20.75
C VAL A 306 19.33 -25.53 20.32
N CYS A 307 19.47 -26.74 20.84
CA CYS A 307 20.53 -27.69 20.52
C CYS A 307 20.32 -28.33 19.13
N ARG A 308 21.40 -28.62 18.40
CA ARG A 308 21.35 -29.23 17.05
C ARG A 308 20.63 -30.58 17.00
N ASN A 309 20.70 -31.36 18.08
CA ASN A 309 20.04 -32.67 18.14
C ASN A 309 18.52 -32.51 18.26
N SER A 310 18.04 -31.55 19.05
CA SER A 310 16.62 -31.25 19.21
C SER A 310 15.99 -30.74 17.91
N LEU A 311 16.70 -29.89 17.16
CA LEU A 311 16.27 -29.45 15.82
C LEU A 311 16.18 -30.60 14.82
N SER A 312 17.13 -31.54 14.86
CA SER A 312 17.10 -32.70 13.97
C SER A 312 15.95 -33.66 14.29
N GLU A 313 15.58 -33.81 15.56
CA GLU A 313 14.42 -34.59 15.99
C GLU A 313 13.11 -33.92 15.57
N ILE A 314 13.00 -32.60 15.74
CA ILE A 314 11.86 -31.81 15.26
C ILE A 314 11.67 -31.95 13.73
N PHE A 315 12.75 -31.95 12.94
CA PHE A 315 12.65 -32.16 11.49
C PHE A 315 12.23 -33.58 11.12
N MET A 316 12.59 -34.59 11.91
CA MET A 316 12.11 -35.96 11.72
C MET A 316 10.61 -36.05 12.01
N ASP A 317 10.13 -35.39 13.06
CA ASP A 317 8.71 -35.39 13.43
C ASP A 317 7.86 -34.65 12.39
N ILE A 318 8.35 -33.52 11.87
CA ILE A 318 7.73 -32.79 10.75
C ILE A 318 7.69 -33.65 9.49
N SER A 319 8.79 -34.34 9.16
CA SER A 319 8.88 -35.26 8.02
C SER A 319 7.86 -36.40 8.12
N GLN A 320 7.68 -36.96 9.32
CA GLN A 320 6.71 -38.01 9.61
C GLN A 320 5.26 -37.50 9.55
N TYR A 321 4.99 -36.30 10.06
CA TYR A 321 3.67 -35.67 10.06
C TYR A 321 3.18 -35.33 8.64
N TYR A 322 4.06 -34.84 7.77
CA TYR A 322 3.69 -34.48 6.39
C TYR A 322 3.92 -35.61 5.35
N GLY A 323 4.37 -36.79 5.78
CA GLY A 323 4.46 -37.98 4.93
C GLY A 323 5.58 -37.97 3.87
N PHE A 324 6.57 -37.09 3.99
CA PHE A 324 7.76 -37.07 3.12
C PHE A 324 8.90 -37.78 3.84
N LYS A 325 9.63 -38.70 3.21
CA LYS A 325 10.79 -39.38 3.85
C LYS A 325 12.03 -38.49 3.83
N MET A 326 12.36 -37.88 4.97
CA MET A 326 13.71 -37.37 5.23
C MET A 326 14.47 -38.38 6.07
N ASP A 327 15.70 -38.72 5.64
CA ASP A 327 16.59 -39.52 6.48
C ASP A 327 17.38 -38.64 7.45
N LYS A 328 18.06 -39.28 8.40
CA LYS A 328 18.84 -38.62 9.43
C LYS A 328 19.94 -37.70 8.87
N HIS A 329 20.44 -37.97 7.65
CA HIS A 329 21.42 -37.12 6.99
C HIS A 329 20.79 -35.82 6.45
N HIS A 330 19.58 -35.87 5.89
CA HIS A 330 18.84 -34.69 5.44
C HIS A 330 18.49 -33.76 6.61
N CYS A 331 17.99 -34.31 7.72
CA CYS A 331 17.64 -33.54 8.91
C CYS A 331 18.86 -32.87 9.56
N PHE A 332 20.01 -33.56 9.56
CA PHE A 332 21.28 -33.02 10.07
C PHE A 332 21.84 -31.91 9.15
N ALA A 333 21.73 -32.06 7.83
CA ALA A 333 22.14 -31.04 6.87
C ALA A 333 21.30 -29.75 7.00
N LEU A 334 19.98 -29.88 7.09
CA LEU A 334 19.06 -28.75 7.28
C LEU A 334 19.28 -28.05 8.62
N SER A 335 19.50 -28.83 9.69
CA SER A 335 19.85 -28.30 11.01
C SER A 335 21.15 -27.50 10.98
N ASN A 336 22.18 -27.95 10.25
CA ASN A 336 23.43 -27.22 10.10
C ASN A 336 23.30 -25.94 9.27
N ILE A 337 22.48 -25.94 8.21
CA ILE A 337 22.20 -24.74 7.40
C ILE A 337 21.50 -23.68 8.25
N LEU A 338 20.48 -24.07 9.03
CA LEU A 338 19.79 -23.19 9.95
C LEU A 338 20.70 -22.67 11.06
N PHE A 339 21.54 -23.53 11.65
CA PHE A 339 22.48 -23.13 12.69
C PHE A 339 23.56 -22.16 12.18
N ASN A 340 24.07 -22.37 10.97
CA ASN A 340 25.06 -21.48 10.36
C ASN A 340 24.44 -20.13 9.98
N ASN A 341 23.18 -20.11 9.53
CA ASN A 341 22.45 -18.88 9.28
C ASN A 341 22.16 -18.10 10.58
N LEU A 342 21.80 -18.78 11.67
CA LEU A 342 21.64 -18.17 13.00
C LEU A 342 22.97 -17.64 13.57
N ARG A 343 24.10 -18.29 13.28
CA ARG A 343 25.44 -17.84 13.69
C ARG A 343 25.93 -16.62 12.90
N ASN A 344 25.54 -16.50 11.63
CA ASN A 344 25.83 -15.33 10.80
C ASN A 344 25.01 -14.10 11.19
N ILE A 345 23.84 -14.30 11.82
CA ILE A 345 23.00 -13.22 12.37
C ILE A 345 23.57 -12.69 13.71
N THR A 346 24.31 -13.52 14.45
CA THR A 346 24.91 -13.15 15.75
C THR A 346 26.34 -12.59 15.67
N ASN A 347 27.00 -12.71 14.50
CA ASN A 347 28.30 -12.07 14.23
C ASN A 347 28.14 -10.89 13.26
N LEU A 348 27.38 -9.87 13.66
CA LEU A 348 27.60 -8.52 13.16
C LEU A 348 28.79 -7.92 13.94
N PRO A 349 29.77 -7.26 13.29
CA PRO A 349 30.89 -6.67 14.00
C PRO A 349 30.35 -5.57 14.92
N SER A 350 30.59 -5.74 16.23
CA SER A 350 30.40 -4.66 17.19
C SER A 350 31.30 -3.48 16.84
N ASP A 351 30.75 -2.28 16.99
CA ASP A 351 31.41 -1.00 16.79
C ASP A 351 32.84 -0.98 17.36
N LYS A 352 33.83 -0.87 16.47
CA LYS A 352 35.14 -0.34 16.84
C LYS A 352 35.12 1.14 16.53
N GLU A 353 35.16 1.94 17.58
CA GLU A 353 35.34 3.39 17.54
C GLU A 353 36.44 3.81 16.55
N PRO A 354 36.22 4.87 15.75
CA PRO A 354 37.29 5.44 14.96
C PRO A 354 38.31 6.11 15.89
N LYS A 355 39.50 5.52 15.99
CA LYS A 355 40.67 6.19 16.58
C LYS A 355 40.95 7.47 15.80
N GLN A 356 40.74 8.62 16.45
CA GLN A 356 41.29 9.91 16.03
C GLN A 356 42.78 9.76 15.78
N LYS A 357 43.23 10.02 14.55
CA LYS A 357 44.62 10.39 14.29
C LYS A 357 44.74 11.89 14.50
N ARG A 358 45.51 12.28 15.52
CA ARG A 358 46.09 13.61 15.67
C ARG A 358 47.27 13.75 14.69
N CYS A 359 47.34 14.95 14.09
CA CYS A 359 48.38 15.53 13.24
C CYS A 359 48.70 14.79 11.92
#